data_AF-A0A1X7HKD9-F1
#
_entry.id   AF-A0A1X7HKD9-F1
#
_cell.length_a   1.000
_cell.length_b   1.000
_cell.length_c   1.000
_cell.angle_alpha   90.00
_cell.angle_beta   90.00
_cell.angle_gamma   90.00
#
_symmetry.space_group_name_H-M   'P 1'
#
loop_
_entity.id
_entity.type
_entity.pdbx_description
1 polymer ?
#
loop_
_entity_poly.entity_id
_entity_poly.type
_entity_poly.pdbx_seq_one_letter_code
_entity_poly.pdbx_strand_id
1 'polypeptide(L)'
;MCSETKTIICKEGNLLLVCVEGQVELGGETYNTWHHEIWTDYEKYEAGISEEWLDDGPRIYCTSLAGYSNEAALSVFKSRLT
;
A
#
# COMPACT_ATOMS: atom_id res chain seq x y z
N MET A 1 12.52 11.58 -11.43
CA MET A 1 11.44 10.57 -11.58
C MET A 1 11.32 9.85 -10.24
N CYS A 2 10.12 9.73 -9.68
CA CYS A 2 9.90 8.89 -8.51
C CYS A 2 9.82 7.44 -8.99
N SER A 3 10.84 6.62 -8.75
CA SER A 3 10.77 5.19 -9.03
C SER A 3 10.34 4.47 -7.77
N GLU A 4 9.20 3.81 -7.79
CA GLU A 4 8.73 2.98 -6.70
C GLU A 4 8.91 1.49 -7.02
N THR A 5 9.29 0.71 -6.02
CA THR A 5 9.32 -0.75 -6.04
C THR A 5 8.30 -1.25 -5.02
N LYS A 6 7.43 -2.17 -5.44
CA LYS A 6 6.41 -2.77 -4.58
C LYS A 6 6.75 -4.23 -4.29
N THR A 7 6.72 -4.61 -3.02
CA THR A 7 6.97 -5.99 -2.55
C THR A 7 5.78 -6.47 -1.73
N ILE A 8 5.13 -7.56 -2.15
CA ILE A 8 4.07 -8.19 -1.34
C ILE A 8 4.73 -8.91 -0.15
N ILE A 9 4.47 -8.43 1.07
CA ILE A 9 4.95 -9.04 2.32
C ILE A 9 4.05 -10.20 2.73
N CYS A 10 2.73 -10.05 2.58
CA CYS A 10 1.75 -11.03 3.01
C CYS A 10 0.51 -11.00 2.09
N LYS A 11 -0.12 -12.16 1.90
CA LYS A 11 -1.37 -12.33 1.13
C LYS A 11 -2.28 -13.31 1.84
N GLU A 12 -3.51 -12.89 2.11
CA GLU A 12 -4.57 -13.70 2.75
C GLU A 12 -5.89 -13.47 2.00
N GLY A 13 -6.29 -14.43 1.16
CA GLY A 13 -7.41 -14.23 0.23
C GLY A 13 -7.16 -13.05 -0.71
N ASN A 14 -8.07 -12.06 -0.68
CA ASN A 14 -7.97 -10.81 -1.45
C ASN A 14 -7.20 -9.70 -0.73
N LEU A 15 -6.85 -9.90 0.55
CA LEU A 15 -6.08 -8.94 1.32
C LEU A 15 -4.58 -9.08 1.03
N LEU A 16 -3.91 -7.97 0.77
CA LEU A 16 -2.46 -7.91 0.58
C LEU A 16 -1.85 -6.90 1.55
N LEU A 17 -0.72 -7.25 2.12
CA LEU A 17 0.19 -6.30 2.74
C LEU A 17 1.37 -6.09 1.79
N VAL A 18 1.58 -4.85 1.37
CA VAL A 18 2.60 -4.47 0.39
C VAL A 18 3.56 -3.47 1.04
N CYS A 19 4.87 -3.67 0.88
CA CYS A 19 5.90 -2.66 1.13
C CYS A 19 6.11 -1.88 -0.16
N VAL A 20 6.07 -0.55 -0.08
CA VAL A 20 6.41 0.34 -1.18
C VAL A 20 7.67 1.09 -0.79
N GLU A 21 8.71 0.94 -1.59
CA GLU A 21 9.99 1.62 -1.43
C GLU A 21 10.17 2.57 -2.62
N GLY A 22 10.63 3.78 -2.37
CA GLY A 22 10.74 4.81 -3.41
C GLY A 22 11.88 5.78 -3.17
N GLN A 23 12.00 6.75 -4.07
CA GLN A 23 12.97 7.83 -3.98
C GLN A 23 12.32 9.16 -4.39
N VAL A 24 12.52 10.19 -3.58
CA VAL A 24 12.05 11.56 -3.86
C VAL A 24 13.22 12.53 -3.87
N GLU A 25 13.22 13.46 -4.82
CA GLU A 25 14.21 14.54 -4.90
C GLU A 25 13.64 15.80 -4.25
N LEU A 26 14.31 16.33 -3.23
CA LEU A 26 13.91 17.55 -2.52
C LEU A 26 15.15 18.44 -2.33
N GLY A 27 15.11 19.66 -2.87
CA GLY A 27 16.22 20.61 -2.72
C GLY A 27 17.53 20.17 -3.38
N GLY A 28 17.47 19.30 -4.41
CA GLY A 28 18.64 18.73 -5.07
C GLY A 28 19.25 17.51 -4.36
N GLU A 29 18.66 17.08 -3.25
CA GLU A 29 19.03 15.87 -2.51
C GLU A 29 18.03 14.75 -2.80
N THR A 30 18.49 13.51 -2.85
CA THR A 30 17.64 12.33 -3.04
C THR A 30 17.40 11.62 -1.70
N TYR A 31 16.13 11.45 -1.34
CA TYR A 31 15.70 10.77 -0.12
C TYR A 31 15.02 9.45 -0.47
N ASN A 32 15.41 8.38 0.21
CA ASN A 32 14.68 7.12 0.13
C ASN A 32 13.40 7.22 0.96
N THR A 33 12.28 6.79 0.40
CA THR A 33 10.98 6.72 1.05
C THR A 33 10.56 5.27 1.19
N TRP A 34 9.77 4.97 2.22
CA TRP A 34 9.14 3.68 2.35
C TRP A 34 7.83 3.80 3.13
N HIS A 35 6.83 3.02 2.75
CA HIS A 35 5.56 2.88 3.46
C HIS A 35 4.94 1.51 3.19
N HIS A 36 3.93 1.15 3.97
CA HIS A 36 3.13 -0.04 3.70
C HIS A 36 1.75 0.32 3.17
N GLU A 37 1.18 -0.60 2.40
CA GLU A 37 -0.16 -0.52 1.87
C GLU A 37 -0.90 -1.81 2.22
N ILE A 38 -2.14 -1.67 2.71
CA ILE A 38 -3.08 -2.78 2.80
C ILE A 38 -4.07 -2.66 1.66
N TRP A 39 -4.06 -3.66 0.77
CA TRP A 39 -5.00 -3.78 -0.33
C TRP A 39 -6.10 -4.78 0.00
N THR A 40 -7.34 -4.49 -0.38
CA THR A 40 -8.51 -5.35 -0.12
C THR A 40 -9.00 -6.09 -1.37
N ASP A 41 -8.43 -5.79 -2.53
CA ASP A 41 -8.76 -6.38 -3.81
C ASP A 41 -7.49 -6.56 -4.65
N TYR A 42 -7.22 -7.81 -5.05
CA TYR A 42 -6.01 -8.16 -5.80
C TYR A 42 -6.04 -7.65 -7.24
N GLU A 43 -7.21 -7.64 -7.89
CA GLU A 43 -7.33 -7.16 -9.28
C GLU A 43 -7.12 -5.65 -9.33
N LYS A 44 -7.64 -4.93 -8.33
CA LYS A 44 -7.42 -3.47 -8.20
C LYS A 44 -5.96 -3.14 -7.87
N TYR A 45 -5.29 -3.97 -7.08
CA TYR A 45 -3.85 -3.85 -6.85
C TYR A 45 -3.04 -3.98 -8.14
N GLU A 46 -3.27 -5.04 -8.93
CA GLU A 46 -2.58 -5.26 -10.21
C GLU A 46 -2.87 -4.14 -11.22
N ALA A 47 -4.07 -3.58 -11.20
CA ALA A 47 -4.46 -2.44 -12.03
C ALA A 47 -3.93 -1.08 -11.52
N GLY A 48 -3.37 -1.01 -10.30
CA GLY A 48 -2.92 0.23 -9.67
C GLY A 48 -4.05 1.17 -9.26
N ILE A 49 -5.26 0.66 -9.01
CA ILE A 49 -6.47 1.44 -8.69
C ILE A 49 -6.72 1.44 -7.18
N SER A 50 -6.30 2.49 -6.48
CA SER A 50 -6.45 2.59 -5.02
C SER A 50 -7.87 2.97 -4.56
N GLU A 51 -8.63 3.66 -5.40
CA GLU A 51 -10.02 4.06 -5.16
C GLU A 51 -10.81 4.20 -6.46
N GLU A 52 -12.13 4.02 -6.38
CA GLU A 52 -13.06 4.26 -7.49
C GLU A 52 -14.29 5.03 -7.00
N TRP A 53 -14.86 5.87 -7.88
CA TRP A 53 -16.15 6.50 -7.68
C TRP A 53 -17.21 5.73 -8.45
N LEU A 54 -18.10 5.05 -7.72
CA LEU A 54 -19.22 4.28 -8.27
C LEU A 54 -20.52 5.06 -8.05
N ASP A 55 -21.61 4.62 -8.70
CA ASP A 55 -22.92 5.25 -8.58
C ASP A 55 -23.46 5.26 -7.13
N ASP A 56 -23.04 4.29 -6.30
CA ASP A 56 -23.39 4.16 -4.89
C ASP A 56 -22.37 4.82 -3.92
N GLY A 57 -21.33 5.47 -4.45
CA GLY A 57 -20.34 6.24 -3.68
C GLY A 57 -18.89 5.79 -3.91
N PRO A 58 -17.94 6.35 -3.15
CA PRO A 58 -16.54 5.99 -3.27
C PRO A 58 -16.27 4.62 -2.65
N ARG A 59 -15.48 3.80 -3.34
CA ARG A 59 -14.94 2.54 -2.84
C ARG A 59 -13.41 2.63 -2.76
N ILE A 60 -12.87 2.38 -1.58
CA ILE A 60 -11.44 2.46 -1.29
C ILE A 60 -10.88 1.03 -1.24
N TYR A 61 -9.86 0.76 -2.05
CA TYR A 61 -9.22 -0.55 -2.16
C TYR A 61 -7.86 -0.60 -1.47
N CYS A 62 -7.24 0.55 -1.21
CA CYS A 62 -5.93 0.64 -0.59
C CYS A 62 -5.94 1.57 0.64
N THR A 63 -5.30 1.14 1.72
CA THR A 63 -4.99 1.98 2.88
C THR A 63 -3.48 2.09 3.06
N SER A 64 -2.95 3.31 3.08
CA SER A 64 -1.54 3.58 3.39
C SER A 64 -1.27 3.55 4.90
N LEU A 65 -0.14 2.96 5.29
CA LEU A 65 0.41 2.90 6.64
C LEU A 65 1.80 3.55 6.65
N ALA A 66 1.87 4.84 6.34
CA ALA A 66 3.12 5.59 6.35
C ALA A 66 3.77 5.61 7.75
N GLY A 67 5.06 5.30 7.81
CA GLY A 67 5.85 5.32 9.05
C GLY A 67 5.71 4.08 9.96
N TYR A 68 4.96 3.06 9.54
CA TYR A 68 4.82 1.80 10.29
C TYR A 68 5.99 0.87 9.97
N SER A 69 6.60 0.21 10.97
CA SER A 69 7.54 -0.90 10.69
C SER A 69 6.83 -2.10 10.06
N ASN A 70 7.59 -3.04 9.49
CA ASN A 70 7.04 -4.30 8.96
C ASN A 70 6.19 -5.04 10.01
N GLU A 71 6.66 -5.11 11.26
CA GLU A 71 5.97 -5.80 12.35
C GLU A 71 4.67 -5.07 12.72
N ALA A 72 4.70 -3.74 12.79
CA ALA A 72 3.53 -2.93 13.10
C ALA A 72 2.48 -3.04 11.98
N ALA A 73 2.91 -2.94 10.71
CA ALA A 73 2.04 -3.09 9.56
C ALA A 73 1.44 -4.51 9.47
N LEU A 74 2.23 -5.55 9.75
CA LEU A 74 1.76 -6.93 9.81
C LEU A 74 0.74 -7.16 10.94
N SER A 75 0.91 -6.49 12.09
CA SER A 75 -0.05 -6.54 13.19
C SER A 75 -1.41 -5.95 12.77
N VAL A 76 -1.40 -4.76 12.14
CA VAL A 76 -2.61 -4.10 11.60
C VAL A 76 -3.26 -4.94 10.49
N PHE A 77 -2.46 -5.56 9.63
CA PHE A 77 -2.96 -6.46 8.60
C PHE A 77 -3.72 -7.64 9.20
N LYS A 78 -3.14 -8.30 10.20
CA LYS A 78 -3.75 -9.45 10.88
C LYS A 78 -5.04 -9.11 11.60
N SER A 79 -5.17 -7.90 12.15
CA SER A 79 -6.41 -7.47 12.82
C SER A 79 -7.57 -7.26 11.84
N ARG A 80 -7.35 -7.25 10.52
CA ARG A 80 -8.40 -7.18 9.50
C ARG A 80 -8.92 -8.56 9.07
N LEU A 81 -8.30 -9.63 9.56
CA LEU A 81 -8.68 -11.02 9.25
C LEU A 81 -9.62 -11.64 10.30
N THR A 82 -9.79 -10.95 11.44
CA THR A 82 -10.65 -11.33 12.56
C THR A 82 -11.97 -10.58 12.51
#